data_AF-R5BII6-F1
#
_entry.id   AF-R5BII6-F1
#
_cell.length_a   1.000
_cell.length_b   1.000
_cell.length_c   1.000
_cell.angle_alpha   90.00
_cell.angle_beta   90.00
_cell.angle_gamma   90.00
#
_symmetry.space_group_name_H-M   'P 1'
#
loop_
_entity.id
_entity.type
_entity.pdbx_description
1 polymer ?
#
loop_
_entity_poly.entity_id
_entity_poly.type
_entity_poly.pdbx_seq_one_letter_code
_entity_poly.pdbx_strand_id
1 'polypeptide(L)' 'MQNDYKYVAQVASTMAMEGMKLSESELKRVQDCASGRQSTSNAIKELVDQYTVK' A
#
# COMPACT_ATOMS: atom_id res chain seq x y z
N MET A 1 3.28 17.78 -6.63
CA MET A 1 2.37 16.65 -6.37
C MET A 1 2.29 15.71 -7.58
N GLN A 2 3.45 15.25 -8.10
CA GLN A 2 3.54 14.34 -9.27
C GLN A 2 4.33 13.06 -8.96
N ASN A 3 5.09 13.01 -7.87
CA ASN A 3 5.96 11.88 -7.53
C ASN A 3 5.22 10.75 -6.82
N ASP A 4 4.19 11.05 -6.03
CA ASP A 4 3.52 10.06 -5.17
C ASP A 4 2.84 8.96 -6.02
N TYR A 5 2.23 9.36 -7.15
CA TYR A 5 1.63 8.42 -8.10
C TYR A 5 2.67 7.52 -8.80
N LYS A 6 3.92 7.97 -8.95
CA LYS A 6 4.98 7.14 -9.54
C LYS A 6 5.34 5.97 -8.62
N TYR A 7 5.41 6.21 -7.31
CA TYR A 7 5.68 5.15 -6.34
C TYR A 7 4.53 4.14 -6.25
N VAL A 8 3.27 4.61 -6.26
CA VAL A 8 2.10 3.72 -6.27
C VAL A 8 2.10 2.84 -7.52
N ALA A 9 2.39 3.41 -8.70
CA ALA A 9 2.48 2.66 -9.94
C ALA A 9 3.61 1.63 -9.93
N GLN A 10 4.79 1.99 -9.44
CA GLN A 10 5.92 1.07 -9.30
C GLN A 10 5.59 -0.12 -8.40
N VAL A 11 4.99 0.14 -7.23
CA VAL A 11 4.56 -0.93 -6.32
C VAL A 11 3.54 -1.84 -7.01
N ALA A 12 2.53 -1.28 -7.67
CA ALA A 12 1.52 -2.07 -8.38
C ALA A 12 2.12 -2.92 -9.52
N SER A 13 3.06 -2.37 -10.29
CA SER A 13 3.75 -3.08 -11.36
C SER A 13 4.62 -4.23 -10.82
N THR A 14 5.41 -3.99 -9.77
CA THR A 14 6.22 -5.04 -9.13
C THR A 14 5.35 -6.16 -8.58
N MET A 15 4.29 -5.82 -7.86
CA MET A 15 3.35 -6.80 -7.31
C MET A 15 2.68 -7.64 -8.41
N ALA A 16 2.30 -7.01 -9.54
CA ALA A 16 1.75 -7.73 -10.69
C ALA A 16 2.77 -8.67 -11.37
N MET A 17 4.04 -8.29 -11.45
CA MET A 17 5.10 -9.16 -11.99
C MET A 17 5.30 -10.42 -11.13
N GLU A 18 5.12 -10.32 -9.82
CA GLU A 18 5.17 -11.45 -8.88
C GLU A 18 3.84 -12.25 -8.83
N GLY A 19 2.87 -11.93 -9.68
CA GLY A 19 1.56 -12.59 -9.70
C GLY A 19 0.63 -12.19 -8.54
N MET A 20 0.97 -11.14 -7.79
CA MET A 20 0.25 -10.67 -6.61
C MET A 20 -0.47 -9.34 -6.89
N LYS A 21 -1.52 -9.37 -7.72
CA LYS A 21 -2.25 -8.14 -8.05
C LYS A 21 -2.89 -7.52 -6.80
N LEU A 22 -2.55 -6.27 -6.52
CA LEU A 22 -3.19 -5.49 -5.46
C LEU A 22 -4.68 -5.26 -5.77
N SER A 23 -5.51 -5.42 -4.75
CA SER A 23 -6.90 -4.97 -4.75
C SER A 23 -6.99 -3.44 -4.70
N GLU A 24 -8.16 -2.89 -5.00
CA GLU A 24 -8.39 -1.43 -4.94
C GLU A 24 -8.17 -0.85 -3.54
N SER A 25 -8.53 -1.59 -2.48
CA SER A 25 -8.33 -1.17 -1.10
C SER A 25 -6.85 -1.14 -0.71
N GLU A 26 -6.06 -2.11 -1.17
CA GLU A 26 -4.61 -2.14 -0.96
C GLU A 26 -3.92 -1.02 -1.74
N LEU A 27 -4.32 -0.80 -3.01
CA LEU A 27 -3.78 0.28 -3.84
C LEU A 27 -4.05 1.66 -3.22
N LYS A 28 -5.27 1.87 -2.69
CA LYS A 28 -5.64 3.10 -1.98
C LYS A 28 -4.79 3.29 -0.73
N ARG A 29 -4.54 2.23 0.05
CA ARG A 29 -3.67 2.30 1.25
C ARG A 29 -2.25 2.71 0.88
N VAL A 30 -1.69 2.17 -0.21
CA VAL A 30 -0.37 2.58 -0.72
C VAL A 30 -0.38 4.06 -1.15
N GLN A 31 -1.45 4.54 -1.79
CA GLN A 31 -1.60 5.94 -2.18
C GLN A 31 -1.74 6.88 -0.98
N ASP A 32 -2.50 6.51 0.05
CA ASP A 32 -2.66 7.29 1.27
C ASP A 32 -1.34 7.36 2.05
N CYS A 33 -0.54 6.29 2.04
CA CYS A 33 0.82 6.31 2.57
C CYS A 33 1.76 7.21 1.74
N ALA A 34 1.76 7.09 0.42
CA ALA A 34 2.63 7.88 -0.47
C ALA A 34 2.32 9.39 -0.43
N SER A 35 1.07 9.76 -0.19
CA SER A 35 0.63 11.16 -0.07
C SER A 35 0.76 11.75 1.34
N GLY A 36 1.19 10.95 2.32
CA GLY A 36 1.32 11.38 3.72
C GLY A 36 -0.01 11.49 4.48
N ARG A 37 -1.15 11.09 3.87
CA ARG A 37 -2.46 11.05 4.54
C ARG A 37 -2.53 9.98 5.62
N GLN A 38 -1.78 8.90 5.45
CA GLN A 38 -1.63 7.83 6.43
C GLN A 38 -0.15 7.59 6.70
N SER A 39 0.22 7.45 7.98
CA SER A 39 1.56 7.01 8.36
C SER A 39 1.76 5.55 7.97
N THR A 40 2.88 5.25 7.30
CA THR A 40 3.26 3.87 6.96
C THR A 40 3.36 2.98 8.19
N SER A 41 3.91 3.49 9.31
CA SER A 41 4.02 2.72 10.55
C SER A 41 2.66 2.35 11.12
N ASN A 42 1.68 3.26 11.03
CA ASN A 42 0.31 2.98 11.50
C ASN A 42 -0.38 1.97 10.56
N ALA A 43 -0.22 2.13 9.25
CA ALA A 43 -0.77 1.18 8.27
C ALA A 43 -0.22 -0.24 8.47
N ILE A 44 1.08 -0.39 8.74
CA ILE A 44 1.70 -1.69 9.05
C ILE A 44 1.12 -2.26 10.34
N LYS A 45 1.02 -1.45 11.40
CA LYS A 45 0.46 -1.90 12.68
C LYS A 45 -0.98 -2.41 12.53
N GLU A 46 -1.83 -1.67 11.81
CA GLU A 46 -3.20 -2.08 11.52
C GLU A 46 -3.27 -3.42 10.78
N LEU A 47 -2.40 -3.62 9.78
CA LEU A 47 -2.35 -4.89 9.03
C LEU A 47 -1.88 -6.04 9.92
N VAL A 48 -0.85 -5.83 10.75
CA VAL A 48 -0.40 -6.84 11.71
C VAL A 48 -1.53 -7.19 12.67
N ASP A 49 -2.20 -6.21 13.25
CA ASP A 49 -3.31 -6.43 14.18
C ASP A 49 -4.49 -7.17 13.51
N GLN A 50 -4.78 -6.88 12.24
CA GLN A 50 -5.85 -7.51 11.46
C GLN A 50 -5.58 -8.99 11.16
N TYR A 51 -4.32 -9.33 10.82
CA TYR A 51 -3.95 -10.68 10.38
C TYR A 51 -3.33 -11.53 11.49
N THR A 52 -3.04 -10.96 12.66
CA THR A 52 -2.63 -11.74 13.83
C THR A 52 -3.82 -12.53 14.35
N VAL A 53 -3.75 -13.86 14.22
CA VAL A 53 -4.71 -14.77 14.85
C VAL A 53 -4.46 -14.75 16.36
N LYS A 54 -5.52 -14.54 17.14
CA LYS A 54 -5.47 -14.55 18.61
C LYS A 54 -5.25 -15.95 19.17
#